data_AF-A0A7S3IGU5-F1
#
_entry.id   AF-A0A7S3IGU5-F1
#
_cell.length_a   1.000
_cell.length_b   1.000
_cell.length_c   1.000
_cell.angle_alpha   90.00
_cell.angle_beta   90.00
_cell.angle_gamma   90.00
#
_symmetry.space_group_name_H-M   'P 1'
#
loop_
_entity.id
_entity.type
_entity.pdbx_description
1 polymer ?
#
loop_
_entity_poly.entity_id
_entity_poly.type
_entity_poly.pdbx_seq_one_letter_code
_entity_poly.pdbx_strand_id
1 'polypeptide(L)'
;MKFYIGGAGKTSNVCVCFAQLYVNGKHEGVHAFIVPLRDRKLHKPLTGITIGDVGRKLGQDGIDNGFIMFNNVRVPKANFLNRLSDINNAGEFVSPIKNGDQRFALSLNG
;
A
#
# COMPACT_ATOMS: atom_id res chain seq x y z
N MET A 1 -6.72 -6.23 -6.71
CA MET A 1 -6.77 -4.92 -7.40
C MET A 1 -7.20 -3.86 -6.41
N LYS A 2 -6.58 -2.68 -6.44
CA LYS A 2 -7.03 -1.46 -5.75
C LYS A 2 -7.80 -0.60 -6.75
N PHE A 3 -8.84 0.10 -6.32
CA PHE A 3 -9.74 0.84 -7.21
C PHE A 3 -10.18 2.16 -6.56
N TYR A 4 -10.50 3.18 -7.35
CA TYR A 4 -10.85 4.55 -6.90
C TYR A 4 -9.75 5.32 -6.13
N ILE A 5 -8.47 4.97 -6.32
CA ILE A 5 -7.37 5.63 -5.60
C ILE A 5 -7.13 7.02 -6.21
N GLY A 6 -7.53 8.08 -5.51
CA GLY A 6 -7.33 9.47 -5.96
C GLY A 6 -5.85 9.77 -6.24
N GLY A 7 -5.57 10.44 -7.35
CA GLY A 7 -4.19 10.74 -7.78
C GLY A 7 -3.45 9.58 -8.46
N ALA A 8 -3.92 8.34 -8.35
CA ALA A 8 -3.15 7.19 -8.85
C ALA A 8 -3.14 7.08 -10.38
N GLY A 9 -4.23 7.49 -11.03
CA GLY A 9 -4.44 7.26 -12.46
C GLY A 9 -3.30 7.81 -13.30
N LYS A 10 -2.85 9.03 -13.00
CA LYS A 10 -1.85 9.76 -13.80
C LYS A 10 -0.85 10.55 -12.97
N THR A 11 -1.09 10.87 -11.71
CA THR A 11 -0.30 11.88 -10.98
C THR A 11 0.71 11.29 -10.02
N SER A 12 0.31 10.35 -9.17
CA SER A 12 1.12 9.85 -8.05
C SER A 12 2.24 8.92 -8.50
N ASN A 13 3.44 9.16 -7.94
CA ASN A 13 4.62 8.32 -8.10
C ASN A 13 4.78 7.26 -7.01
N VAL A 14 4.12 7.44 -5.88
CA VAL A 14 4.20 6.60 -4.68
C VAL A 14 2.80 6.53 -4.08
N CYS A 15 2.45 5.41 -3.45
CA CYS A 15 1.25 5.33 -2.60
C CYS A 15 1.57 4.69 -1.25
N VAL A 16 0.63 4.85 -0.32
CA VAL A 16 0.50 3.98 0.84
C VAL A 16 -0.48 2.87 0.46
N CYS A 17 -0.03 1.63 0.45
CA CYS A 17 -0.83 0.46 0.14
C CYS A 17 -1.12 -0.33 1.41
N PHE A 18 -2.40 -0.47 1.75
CA PHE A 18 -2.84 -1.41 2.78
C PHE A 18 -2.92 -2.82 2.20
N ALA A 19 -2.28 -3.80 2.85
CA ALA A 19 -2.29 -5.20 2.42
C ALA A 19 -2.28 -6.14 3.63
N GLN A 20 -2.68 -7.40 3.41
CA GLN A 20 -2.56 -8.44 4.43
C GLN A 20 -1.08 -8.79 4.60
N LEU A 21 -0.57 -8.66 5.82
CA LEU A 21 0.79 -9.06 6.16
C LEU A 21 0.82 -10.55 6.47
N TYR A 22 1.75 -11.25 5.82
CA TYR A 22 2.09 -12.63 6.11
C TYR A 22 3.57 -12.71 6.52
N VAL A 23 3.85 -13.31 7.68
CA VAL A 23 5.21 -13.51 8.20
C VAL A 23 5.34 -14.98 8.60
N ASN A 24 6.33 -15.69 8.05
CA ASN A 24 6.55 -17.12 8.33
C ASN A 24 5.28 -17.98 8.18
N GLY A 25 4.46 -17.68 7.16
CA GLY A 25 3.19 -18.37 6.90
C GLY A 25 2.02 -17.94 7.80
N LYS A 26 2.24 -17.11 8.82
CA LYS A 26 1.20 -16.60 9.70
C LYS A 26 0.58 -15.31 9.17
N HIS A 27 -0.75 -15.24 9.22
CA HIS A 27 -1.53 -14.06 8.86
C HIS A 27 -1.59 -13.08 10.04
N GLU A 28 -1.02 -11.89 9.87
CA GLU A 28 -0.94 -10.85 10.92
C GLU A 28 -1.93 -9.70 10.68
N GLY A 29 -2.82 -9.82 9.69
CA GLY A 29 -3.82 -8.80 9.39
C GLY A 29 -3.30 -7.63 8.56
N VAL A 30 -4.11 -6.57 8.47
CA VAL A 30 -3.89 -5.44 7.54
C VAL A 30 -2.82 -4.49 8.06
N HIS A 31 -1.85 -4.19 7.20
CA HIS A 31 -0.77 -3.25 7.45
C HIS A 31 -0.53 -2.33 6.25
N ALA A 32 0.15 -1.21 6.48
CA ALA A 32 0.40 -0.19 5.47
C ALA A 32 1.87 -0.21 5.01
N PHE A 33 2.06 -0.10 3.70
CA PHE A 33 3.37 -0.12 3.06
C PHE A 33 3.51 1.06 2.09
N ILE A 34 4.65 1.72 2.10
CA ILE A 34 5.01 2.69 1.06
C ILE A 34 5.39 1.92 -0.20
N VAL A 35 4.71 2.15 -1.32
CA VAL A 35 4.98 1.46 -2.57
C VAL A 35 5.27 2.49 -3.68
N PRO A 36 6.49 2.53 -4.21
CA PRO A 36 6.77 3.26 -5.45
C PRO A 36 5.94 2.67 -6.59
N LEU A 37 5.24 3.54 -7.33
CA LEU A 37 4.36 3.18 -8.43
C LEU A 37 5.01 3.44 -9.80
N ARG A 38 5.75 4.55 -9.91
CA ARG A 38 6.31 5.04 -11.18
C ARG A 38 7.76 5.45 -11.00
N ASP A 39 8.52 5.37 -12.09
CA ASP A 39 9.83 5.99 -12.18
C ASP A 39 9.71 7.52 -12.03
N ARG A 40 10.53 8.14 -11.18
CA ARG A 40 10.40 9.58 -10.85
C ARG A 40 10.78 10.52 -12.00
N LYS A 41 11.51 10.05 -13.00
CA LYS A 41 11.95 10.88 -14.15
C LYS A 41 11.07 10.65 -15.37
N LEU A 42 10.85 9.37 -15.70
CA LEU A 42 10.10 8.96 -16.89
C LEU A 42 8.60 8.85 -16.64
N HIS A 43 8.16 8.85 -15.38
CA HIS A 43 6.76 8.70 -14.96
C HIS A 43 6.07 7.41 -15.44
N LYS A 44 6.86 6.45 -15.90
CA LYS A 44 6.39 5.13 -16.35
C LYS A 44 6.14 4.23 -15.14
N PRO A 45 5.09 3.39 -15.16
CA PRO A 45 4.88 2.39 -14.11
C PRO A 45 6.11 1.49 -13.92
N LEU A 46 6.44 1.18 -12.67
CA LEU A 46 7.54 0.26 -12.36
C LEU A 46 7.14 -1.19 -12.68
N THR A 47 8.15 -2.06 -12.86
CA THR A 47 7.96 -3.48 -13.14
C THR A 47 7.02 -4.15 -12.15
N GLY A 48 6.06 -4.92 -12.67
CA GLY A 48 5.05 -5.61 -11.86
C GLY A 48 3.87 -4.73 -11.43
N ILE A 49 3.81 -3.46 -11.85
CA ILE A 49 2.71 -2.55 -11.53
C ILE A 49 1.87 -2.27 -12.77
N THR A 50 0.59 -2.61 -12.71
CA THR A 50 -0.41 -2.14 -13.67
C THR A 50 -1.21 -1.03 -13.03
N ILE A 51 -1.27 0.13 -13.67
CA ILE A 51 -1.94 1.32 -13.14
C ILE A 51 -2.61 2.09 -14.28
N GLY A 52 -3.79 2.64 -14.01
CA GLY A 52 -4.56 3.40 -14.99
C GLY A 52 -5.70 4.19 -14.34
N ASP A 53 -6.38 5.00 -15.14
CA ASP A 53 -7.51 5.83 -14.72
C ASP A 53 -8.81 5.01 -14.75
N VAL A 54 -9.72 5.26 -13.79
CA VAL A 54 -11.03 4.55 -13.73
C VAL A 54 -12.06 5.13 -14.72
N GLY A 55 -11.77 6.28 -15.33
CA GLY A 55 -12.62 6.95 -16.30
C GLY A 55 -13.58 7.97 -15.72
N ARG A 56 -14.65 8.23 -16.47
CA ARG A 56 -15.65 9.25 -16.15
C ARG A 56 -16.43 8.88 -14.88
N LYS A 57 -16.66 9.87 -14.02
CA LYS A 57 -17.42 9.75 -12.77
C LYS A 57 -18.71 10.58 -12.86
N LEU A 58 -19.56 10.46 -11.84
CA LEU A 58 -20.73 11.35 -11.69
C LEU A 58 -20.32 12.79 -11.31
N GLY A 59 -19.13 12.94 -10.74
CA GLY A 59 -18.55 14.23 -10.34
C GLY A 59 -17.09 14.04 -9.92
N GLN A 60 -16.42 15.15 -9.59
CA GLN A 60 -14.98 15.18 -9.29
C GLN A 60 -14.11 14.63 -10.44
N ASP A 61 -14.50 14.88 -11.69
CA ASP A 61 -13.77 14.41 -12.87
C ASP A 61 -12.35 15.00 -12.99
N GLY A 62 -12.06 16.11 -12.28
CA GLY A 62 -10.71 16.65 -12.16
C GLY A 62 -9.75 15.80 -11.32
N ILE A 63 -10.25 14.80 -10.58
CA ILE A 63 -9.42 13.84 -9.85
C ILE A 63 -9.21 12.60 -10.72
N ASP A 64 -7.94 12.28 -10.97
CA ASP A 64 -7.49 11.07 -11.67
C ASP A 64 -7.53 9.85 -10.75
N ASN A 65 -8.74 9.49 -10.30
CA ASN A 65 -8.96 8.24 -9.58
C ASN A 65 -8.46 7.07 -10.43
N GLY A 66 -7.57 6.27 -9.86
CA GLY A 66 -6.94 5.17 -10.56
C GLY A 66 -7.23 3.80 -9.96
N PHE A 67 -6.91 2.78 -10.74
CA PHE A 67 -6.77 1.41 -10.27
C PHE A 67 -5.30 1.01 -10.21
N ILE A 68 -4.95 0.10 -9.30
CA ILE A 68 -3.58 -0.41 -9.15
C ILE A 68 -3.62 -1.93 -8.98
N MET A 69 -2.80 -2.64 -9.74
CA MET A 69 -2.53 -4.07 -9.54
C MET A 69 -1.04 -4.28 -9.34
N PHE A 70 -0.70 -5.15 -8.39
CA PHE A 70 0.66 -5.53 -8.07
C PHE A 70 0.86 -7.00 -8.45
N ASN A 71 1.88 -7.28 -9.26
CA ASN A 71 2.33 -8.62 -9.61
C ASN A 71 3.72 -8.84 -9.02
N ASN A 72 3.79 -9.52 -7.87
CA ASN A 72 5.04 -9.86 -7.17
C ASN A 72 6.01 -8.68 -6.97
N VAL A 73 5.46 -7.49 -6.69
CA VAL A 73 6.24 -6.27 -6.44
C VAL A 73 6.97 -6.37 -5.11
N ARG A 74 8.26 -6.07 -5.11
CA ARG A 74 9.12 -6.08 -3.92
C ARG A 74 9.41 -4.66 -3.46
N VAL A 75 9.29 -4.41 -2.15
CA VAL A 75 9.69 -3.16 -1.50
C VAL A 75 10.64 -3.46 -0.33
N PRO A 76 11.55 -2.53 0.02
CA PRO A 76 12.39 -2.68 1.20
C PRO A 76 11.56 -2.80 2.48
N LYS A 77 12.09 -3.49 3.51
CA LYS A 77 11.47 -3.57 4.83
C LYS A 77 11.19 -2.19 5.42
N ALA A 78 12.06 -1.21 5.18
CA ALA A 78 11.91 0.17 5.63
C ALA A 78 10.64 0.88 5.10
N ASN A 79 9.99 0.32 4.07
CA ASN A 79 8.72 0.83 3.56
C ASN A 79 7.52 0.37 4.39
N PHE A 80 7.70 -0.55 5.34
CA PHE A 80 6.65 -0.96 6.26
C PHE A 80 6.41 0.16 7.29
N LEU A 81 5.17 0.68 7.36
CA LEU A 81 4.78 1.67 8.38
C LEU A 81 4.58 0.97 9.73
N ASN A 82 5.68 0.83 10.46
CA ASN A 82 5.84 -0.12 11.57
C ASN A 82 5.68 0.51 12.97
N ARG A 83 5.00 1.66 13.11
CA ARG A 83 4.83 2.35 14.41
C ARG A 83 4.13 1.50 15.47
N LEU A 84 3.16 0.68 15.06
CA LEU A 84 2.32 -0.13 15.97
C LEU A 84 2.68 -1.62 15.97
N SER A 85 3.58 -2.04 15.09
CA SER A 85 4.00 -3.42 14.89
C SER A 85 5.17 -3.46 13.93
N ASP A 86 6.10 -4.37 14.14
CA ASP A 86 7.30 -4.50 13.29
C ASP A 86 7.61 -5.98 13.01
N ILE A 87 8.58 -6.20 12.13
CA ILE A 87 9.26 -7.48 11.99
C ILE A 87 10.65 -7.30 12.59
N ASN A 88 11.05 -8.10 13.58
CA ASN A 88 12.35 -7.95 14.23
C ASN A 88 13.50 -8.45 13.32
N ASN A 89 14.74 -8.43 13.81
CA ASN A 89 15.92 -8.91 13.06
C ASN A 89 15.94 -10.44 12.87
N ALA A 90 15.21 -11.17 13.70
CA ALA A 90 15.01 -12.61 13.55
C ALA A 90 13.93 -12.96 12.51
N GLY A 91 13.26 -11.95 11.92
CA GLY A 91 12.19 -12.16 10.95
C GLY A 91 10.84 -12.50 11.61
N GLU A 92 10.67 -12.21 12.90
CA GLU A 92 9.45 -12.48 13.64
C GLU A 92 8.57 -11.23 13.74
N PHE A 93 7.26 -11.41 13.67
CA PHE A 93 6.31 -10.34 13.89
C PHE A 93 6.23 -9.96 15.37
N VAL A 94 6.32 -8.66 15.67
CA VAL A 94 6.24 -8.11 17.03
C VAL A 94 5.24 -6.96 17.08
N SER A 95 4.42 -6.91 18.13
CA SER A 95 3.43 -5.85 18.32
C SER A 95 3.04 -5.73 19.80
N PRO A 96 2.98 -4.52 20.38
CA PRO A 96 2.39 -4.32 21.70
C PRO A 96 0.87 -4.55 21.70
N ILE A 97 0.21 -4.45 20.54
CA ILE A 97 -1.24 -4.66 20.38
C ILE A 97 -1.46 -6.06 19.79
N LYS A 98 -2.03 -6.98 20.58
CA LYS A 98 -2.24 -8.37 20.14
C LYS A 98 -3.38 -8.52 19.13
N ASN A 99 -4.49 -7.82 19.33
CA ASN A 99 -5.66 -7.90 18.47
C ASN A 99 -5.41 -7.17 17.14
N GLY A 100 -5.61 -7.87 16.01
CA GLY A 100 -5.36 -7.34 14.67
C GLY A 100 -6.29 -6.19 14.28
N ASP A 101 -7.57 -6.27 14.63
CA ASP A 101 -8.57 -5.25 14.30
C ASP A 101 -8.33 -3.96 15.10
N GLN A 102 -7.99 -4.10 16.38
CA GLN A 102 -7.60 -2.97 17.23
C GLN A 102 -6.34 -2.28 16.69
N ARG A 103 -5.34 -3.06 16.27
CA ARG A 103 -4.11 -2.52 15.66
C ARG A 103 -4.42 -1.77 14.37
N PHE A 104 -5.27 -2.33 13.51
CA PHE A 104 -5.70 -1.66 12.28
C PHE A 104 -6.45 -0.36 12.56
N ALA A 105 -7.43 -0.37 13.49
CA ALA A 105 -8.17 0.83 13.88
C ALA A 105 -7.24 1.94 14.38
N LEU A 106 -6.25 1.61 15.21
CA LEU A 106 -5.26 2.58 15.70
C LEU A 106 -4.30 3.09 14.62
N SER A 107 -4.10 2.33 13.53
CA SER A 107 -3.31 2.79 12.38
C SER A 107 -4.04 3.85 11.53
N LEU A 108 -5.36 3.93 11.65
CA LEU A 108 -6.21 4.91 10.96
C LEU A 108 -6.39 6.21 11.77
N ASN A 109 -6.19 6.16 13.08
CA ASN A 109 -6.22 7.33 13.95
C ASN A 109 -4.85 8.01 13.95
N GLY A 110 -4.76 9.13 13.22
CA GLY A 110 -3.62 10.05 13.21
C GLY A 110 -3.56 10.91 14.46
#